data_AF-A0AAU4EII2-F1
#
_entry.id   AF-A0AAU4EII2-F1
#
_cell.length_a   1.000
_cell.length_b   1.000
_cell.length_c   1.000
_cell.angle_alpha   90.00
_cell.angle_beta   90.00
_cell.angle_gamma   90.00
#
_symmetry.space_group_name_H-M   'P 1'
#
loop_
_entity.id
_entity.type
_entity.pdbx_description
1 polymer ?
#
loop_
_entity_poly.entity_id
_entity_poly.type
_entity_poly.pdbx_seq_one_letter_code
_entity_poly.pdbx_strand_id
1 'polypeptide(L)'
;MAREYEYFVHLESVSFADTLKRPEVLLRCREGVRERLGADGTWRAAAEDPPGTVSLPVTEAEHDRLRWQVATPQWPVAWNDLSYPVAVVRRIPAFAEAHTRNLRWEPVPPGLRLEEIPEHQAEKLLFALATGVRRARRTDTVEYFGILPGPFPRIDLDEVCSVVRRDNGVEEVYVRDGLWVRSDQLRDDWHRNLPLSAEEVERITARLPRSRCFLLHDGQAYPRAVVHLDDGTERVFGRDLEWTASGLLAKVAEHPYWTVEEAAPDTEVTHAFQLARRVRQFKQRHVWQGHYHGVFRTFADGLDVRRAHALIRGRDSARAERYAGRGRWEPTTLLRSLETADSSDEDLPASPEEAEMLMRLLDRPARKFTP
;
A
#
# COMPACT_ATOMS: atom_id res chain seq x y z
N MET A 1 28.71 39.37 -2.68
CA MET A 1 28.70 37.89 -2.64
C MET A 1 28.19 37.42 -3.99
N ALA A 2 29.08 36.88 -4.84
CA ALA A 2 28.70 36.43 -6.17
C ALA A 2 27.83 35.16 -6.03
N ARG A 3 26.63 35.16 -6.62
CA ARG A 3 25.86 33.91 -6.79
C ARG A 3 26.60 33.08 -7.85
N GLU A 4 27.06 31.90 -7.49
CA GLU A 4 28.06 31.14 -8.27
C GLU A 4 27.44 30.29 -9.40
N TYR A 5 26.14 30.00 -9.33
CA TYR A 5 25.42 29.21 -10.35
C TYR A 5 23.94 29.63 -10.49
N GLU A 6 23.39 29.46 -11.69
CA GLU A 6 21.95 29.35 -11.94
C GLU A 6 21.56 27.88 -12.09
N TYR A 7 20.47 27.44 -11.47
CA TYR A 7 20.07 26.04 -11.41
C TYR A 7 18.79 25.79 -12.20
N PHE A 8 18.76 24.69 -12.96
CA PHE A 8 17.61 24.31 -13.79
C PHE A 8 17.32 22.82 -13.68
N VAL A 9 16.07 22.46 -13.97
CA VAL A 9 15.62 21.07 -14.15
C VAL A 9 15.03 20.90 -15.54
N HIS A 10 15.36 19.82 -16.24
CA HIS A 10 14.72 19.48 -17.52
C HIS A 10 13.60 18.49 -17.31
N LEU A 11 12.46 18.84 -17.91
CA LEU A 11 11.26 18.00 -17.97
C LEU A 11 10.94 17.70 -19.44
N GLU A 12 10.41 16.51 -19.73
CA GLU A 12 9.83 16.22 -21.05
C GLU A 12 8.60 17.10 -21.30
N SER A 13 8.52 17.71 -22.48
CA SER A 13 7.51 18.73 -22.84
C SER A 13 6.04 18.28 -22.80
N VAL A 14 5.74 16.99 -22.58
CA VAL A 14 4.39 16.43 -22.74
C VAL A 14 3.62 16.31 -21.41
N SER A 15 4.20 16.67 -20.27
CA SER A 15 3.52 16.57 -18.96
C SER A 15 4.05 17.63 -18.00
N PHE A 16 3.28 18.68 -17.70
CA PHE A 16 3.75 19.80 -16.85
C PHE A 16 3.29 19.73 -15.38
N ALA A 17 2.30 18.90 -15.03
CA ALA A 17 1.68 18.96 -13.70
C ALA A 17 2.27 17.96 -12.67
N ASP A 18 2.93 16.88 -13.10
CA ASP A 18 3.45 15.81 -12.21
C ASP A 18 4.97 15.57 -12.32
N THR A 19 5.67 16.29 -13.19
CA THR A 19 7.02 15.95 -13.67
C THR A 19 8.18 16.37 -12.75
N LEU A 20 7.98 17.32 -11.82
CA LEU A 20 9.00 17.61 -10.79
C LEU A 20 9.25 16.44 -9.83
N LYS A 21 8.41 15.39 -9.84
CA LYS A 21 8.62 14.17 -9.05
C LYS A 21 9.69 13.24 -9.65
N ARG A 22 10.03 13.40 -10.94
CA ARG A 22 10.99 12.56 -11.66
C ARG A 22 11.74 13.38 -12.72
N PRO A 23 12.64 14.28 -12.30
CA PRO A 23 13.48 14.99 -13.25
C PRO A 23 14.40 14.00 -13.97
N GLU A 24 14.55 14.16 -15.28
CA GLU A 24 15.49 13.33 -16.04
C GLU A 24 16.91 13.88 -15.97
N VAL A 25 17.02 15.21 -15.88
CA VAL A 25 18.29 15.92 -15.92
C VAL A 25 18.24 17.14 -15.03
N LEU A 26 19.33 17.35 -14.29
CA LEU A 26 19.62 18.60 -13.61
C LEU A 26 20.74 19.33 -14.34
N LEU A 27 20.56 20.64 -14.47
CA LEU A 27 21.56 21.54 -15.00
C LEU A 27 21.96 22.59 -13.98
N ARG A 28 23.21 23.02 -14.08
CA ARG A 28 23.68 24.27 -13.49
C ARG A 28 24.44 25.09 -14.52
N CYS A 29 24.37 26.40 -14.44
CA CYS A 29 25.04 27.33 -15.33
C CYS A 29 25.98 28.24 -14.53
N ARG A 30 27.25 28.30 -14.93
CA ARG A 30 28.24 29.23 -14.38
C ARG A 30 28.97 29.92 -15.51
N GLU A 31 28.98 31.25 -15.48
CA GLU A 31 29.69 32.07 -16.47
C GLU A 31 29.32 31.73 -17.93
N GLY A 32 28.06 31.34 -18.16
CA GLY A 32 27.55 30.95 -19.48
C GLY A 32 27.83 29.49 -19.88
N VAL A 33 28.58 28.73 -19.06
CA VAL A 33 28.80 27.30 -19.27
C VAL A 33 27.72 26.50 -18.56
N ARG A 34 26.93 25.75 -19.34
CA ARG A 34 25.95 24.80 -18.82
C ARG A 34 26.61 23.45 -18.55
N GLU A 35 26.37 22.92 -17.35
CA GLU A 35 26.79 21.60 -16.94
C GLU A 35 25.57 20.74 -16.64
N ARG A 36 25.63 19.47 -17.03
CA ARG A 36 24.62 18.44 -16.83
C ARG A 36 25.09 17.41 -15.81
N LEU A 37 24.23 17.06 -14.85
CA LEU A 37 24.45 15.93 -13.97
C LEU A 37 24.11 14.62 -14.70
N GLY A 38 25.10 13.74 -14.85
CA GLY A 38 24.91 12.39 -15.37
C GLY A 38 24.34 11.43 -14.34
N ALA A 39 23.81 10.29 -14.79
CA ALA A 39 23.34 9.21 -13.91
C ALA A 39 24.45 8.63 -13.02
N ASP A 40 25.71 8.79 -13.43
CA ASP A 40 26.90 8.44 -12.64
C ASP A 40 27.26 9.49 -11.57
N GLY A 41 26.48 10.57 -11.47
CA GLY A 41 26.68 11.65 -10.51
C GLY A 41 27.84 12.60 -10.84
N THR A 42 28.33 12.60 -12.08
CA THR A 42 29.36 13.54 -12.55
C THR A 42 28.74 14.71 -13.31
N TRP A 43 29.31 15.91 -13.14
CA TRP A 43 28.95 17.09 -13.93
C TRP A 43 29.74 17.10 -15.23
N ARG A 44 29.07 17.31 -16.36
CA ARG A 44 29.69 17.36 -17.69
C ARG A 44 29.15 18.56 -18.46
N ALA A 45 30.01 19.24 -19.23
CA ALA A 45 29.57 20.34 -20.09
C ALA A 45 28.48 19.86 -21.07
N ALA A 46 27.39 20.62 -21.17
CA ALA A 46 26.29 20.37 -22.08
C ALA A 46 26.29 21.43 -23.19
N ALA A 47 26.38 20.99 -24.45
CA ALA A 47 26.44 21.91 -25.59
C ALA A 47 25.05 22.49 -25.93
N GLU A 48 23.99 21.69 -25.82
CA GLU A 48 22.61 22.10 -26.13
C GLU A 48 21.60 21.32 -25.27
N ASP A 49 20.40 21.90 -25.11
CA ASP A 49 19.28 21.25 -24.46
C ASP A 49 18.75 20.10 -25.32
N PRO A 50 18.42 18.92 -24.75
CA PRO A 50 17.84 17.85 -25.54
C PRO A 50 16.56 18.33 -26.23
N PRO A 51 16.39 18.06 -27.54
CA PRO A 51 15.20 18.49 -28.26
C PRO A 51 13.93 17.94 -27.59
N GLY A 52 12.93 18.81 -27.39
CA GLY A 52 11.66 18.44 -26.76
C GLY A 52 11.65 18.52 -25.22
N THR A 53 12.69 19.09 -24.59
CA THR A 53 12.72 19.35 -23.15
C THR A 53 12.47 20.82 -22.82
N VAL A 54 11.93 21.08 -21.63
CA VAL A 54 11.78 22.44 -21.08
C VAL A 54 12.63 22.57 -19.82
N SER A 55 13.50 23.58 -19.81
CA SER A 55 14.30 23.95 -18.63
C SER A 55 13.48 24.86 -17.73
N LEU A 56 13.24 24.45 -16.49
CA LEU A 56 12.62 25.29 -15.49
C LEU A 56 13.68 25.74 -14.47
N PRO A 57 13.78 27.05 -14.16
CA PRO A 57 14.69 27.51 -13.12
C PRO A 57 14.20 26.99 -11.77
N VAL A 58 15.13 26.50 -10.96
CA VAL A 58 14.86 25.99 -9.61
C VAL A 58 15.79 26.67 -8.61
N THR A 59 15.44 26.60 -7.33
CA THR A 59 16.34 27.07 -6.27
C THR A 59 17.51 26.08 -6.10
N GLU A 60 18.63 26.55 -5.55
CA GLU A 60 19.77 25.69 -5.20
C GLU A 60 19.35 24.54 -4.26
N ALA A 61 18.52 24.85 -3.25
CA ALA A 61 18.01 23.86 -2.32
C ALA A 61 17.13 22.80 -3.00
N GLU A 62 16.29 23.20 -3.96
CA GLU A 62 15.49 22.29 -4.76
C GLU A 62 16.34 21.43 -5.69
N HIS A 63 17.31 22.05 -6.37
CA HIS A 63 18.29 21.34 -7.19
C HIS A 63 19.07 20.29 -6.39
N ASP A 64 19.52 20.64 -5.17
CA ASP A 64 20.19 19.74 -4.24
C ASP A 64 19.30 18.60 -3.76
N ARG A 65 17.99 18.83 -3.62
CA ARG A 65 17.02 17.77 -3.32
C ARG A 65 16.85 16.81 -4.50
N LEU A 66 16.81 17.35 -5.71
CA LEU A 66 16.54 16.58 -6.93
C LEU A 66 17.73 15.73 -7.41
N ARG A 67 18.97 16.04 -7.00
CA ARG A 67 20.17 15.32 -7.50
C ARG A 67 20.14 13.82 -7.30
N TRP A 68 19.53 13.37 -6.20
CA TRP A 68 19.40 11.96 -5.86
C TRP A 68 18.33 11.22 -6.64
N GLN A 69 17.51 11.94 -7.42
CA GLN A 69 16.53 11.35 -8.34
C GLN A 69 17.12 11.15 -9.74
N VAL A 70 18.16 11.94 -10.09
CA VAL A 70 18.85 11.86 -11.39
C VAL A 70 20.06 10.94 -11.36
N ALA A 71 20.86 11.02 -10.29
CA ALA A 71 22.08 10.24 -10.15
C ALA A 71 21.83 9.02 -9.24
N THR A 72 22.34 7.86 -9.65
CA THR A 72 22.28 6.65 -8.83
C THR A 72 23.30 6.76 -7.70
N PRO A 73 22.88 6.87 -6.43
CA PRO A 73 23.81 6.97 -5.33
C PRO A 73 24.51 5.62 -5.08
N GLN A 74 25.77 5.71 -4.65
CA GLN A 74 26.41 4.67 -3.86
C GLN A 74 25.91 4.79 -2.42
N TRP A 75 25.84 3.66 -1.73
CA TRP A 75 25.28 3.58 -0.38
C TRP A 75 26.31 3.08 0.64
N PRO A 76 27.31 3.91 1.02
CA PRO A 76 28.19 3.53 2.11
C PRO A 76 27.49 3.59 3.46
N VAL A 77 27.94 2.77 4.39
CA VAL A 77 27.62 2.88 5.81
C VAL A 77 28.80 3.50 6.53
N ALA A 78 28.50 4.46 7.40
CA ALA A 78 29.49 5.10 8.22
C ALA A 78 29.59 4.43 9.59
N TRP A 79 30.80 4.02 9.92
CA TRP A 79 31.16 3.42 11.20
C TRP A 79 32.01 4.39 12.03
N ASN A 80 31.90 4.27 13.35
CA ASN A 80 32.91 4.75 14.28
C ASN A 80 33.52 3.53 15.01
N ASP A 81 34.22 3.73 16.13
CA ASP A 81 34.82 2.63 16.91
C ASP A 81 33.77 1.69 17.58
N LEU A 82 32.47 1.94 17.38
CA LEU A 82 31.39 1.11 17.92
C LEU A 82 31.02 0.01 16.92
N SER A 83 30.51 -1.11 17.44
CA SER A 83 30.11 -2.27 16.64
C SER A 83 28.81 -2.08 15.85
N TYR A 84 28.27 -0.86 15.78
CA TYR A 84 27.02 -0.54 15.09
C TYR A 84 27.20 0.69 14.21
N PRO A 85 26.51 0.74 13.06
CA PRO A 85 26.61 1.87 12.15
C PRO A 85 26.05 3.13 12.79
N VAL A 86 26.74 4.25 12.59
CA VAL A 86 26.34 5.56 13.15
C VAL A 86 25.58 6.42 12.15
N ALA A 87 25.73 6.13 10.86
CA ALA A 87 24.96 6.76 9.80
C ALA A 87 24.92 5.88 8.54
N VAL A 88 23.88 6.06 7.73
CA VAL A 88 23.86 5.59 6.35
C VAL A 88 24.18 6.77 5.46
N VAL A 89 25.10 6.59 4.51
CA VAL A 89 25.55 7.63 3.60
C VAL A 89 24.97 7.35 2.22
N ARG A 90 24.53 8.40 1.54
CA ARG A 90 24.34 8.36 0.08
C ARG A 90 25.38 9.25 -0.56
N ARG A 91 26.06 8.72 -1.57
CA ARG A 91 27.21 9.36 -2.21
C ARG A 91 27.12 9.30 -3.73
N ILE A 92 27.36 10.43 -4.35
CA ILE A 92 27.73 10.56 -5.76
C ILE A 92 29.14 11.17 -5.85
N PRO A 93 29.87 11.07 -6.98
CA PRO A 93 31.22 11.61 -7.08
C PRO A 93 31.34 13.08 -6.67
N ALA A 94 30.33 13.89 -6.98
CA ALA A 94 30.32 15.32 -6.66
C ALA A 94 29.89 15.65 -5.21
N PHE A 95 29.27 14.72 -4.48
CA PHE A 95 28.60 15.04 -3.22
C PHE A 95 28.29 13.81 -2.34
N ALA A 96 28.37 13.98 -1.02
CA ALA A 96 28.00 12.93 -0.06
C ALA A 96 27.25 13.52 1.13
N GLU A 97 26.24 12.79 1.61
CA GLU A 97 25.54 13.12 2.85
C GLU A 97 25.19 11.88 3.65
N ALA A 98 25.13 12.05 4.97
CA ALA A 98 24.89 11.03 5.96
C ALA A 98 23.53 11.25 6.65
N HIS A 99 22.74 10.19 6.74
CA HIS A 99 21.56 10.14 7.60
C HIS A 99 22.00 9.65 8.97
N THR A 100 22.10 10.58 9.90
CA THR A 100 22.66 10.35 11.23
C THR A 100 21.57 10.12 12.28
N ARG A 101 21.97 10.06 13.55
CA ARG A 101 21.05 10.08 14.70
C ARG A 101 20.20 11.34 14.79
N ASN A 102 20.46 12.37 13.99
CA ASN A 102 19.60 13.54 13.90
C ASN A 102 18.35 13.30 13.02
N LEU A 103 18.27 12.15 12.34
CA LEU A 103 17.16 11.78 11.44
C LEU A 103 16.97 12.75 10.27
N ARG A 104 18.08 13.35 9.84
CA ARG A 104 18.17 14.25 8.71
C ARG A 104 19.43 13.93 7.92
N TRP A 105 19.38 14.21 6.63
CA TRP A 105 20.54 14.15 5.77
C TRP A 105 21.42 15.37 6.04
N GLU A 106 22.68 15.14 6.36
CA GLU A 106 23.67 16.17 6.70
C GLU A 106 24.98 15.87 5.94
N PRO A 107 25.85 16.87 5.70
CA PRO A 107 27.19 16.60 5.18
C PRO A 107 27.89 15.50 6.00
N VAL A 108 28.58 14.58 5.32
CA VAL A 108 29.24 13.46 5.98
C VAL A 108 30.28 13.99 6.99
N PRO A 109 30.16 13.64 8.28
CA PRO A 109 31.15 14.07 9.27
C PRO A 109 32.55 13.56 8.92
N PRO A 110 33.61 14.37 9.12
CA PRO A 110 34.97 13.94 8.87
C PRO A 110 35.38 12.80 9.83
N GLY A 111 36.28 11.93 9.37
CA GLY A 111 36.86 10.87 10.21
C GLY A 111 36.01 9.59 10.34
N LEU A 112 34.87 9.50 9.64
CA LEU A 112 34.09 8.26 9.58
C LEU A 112 34.68 7.27 8.58
N ARG A 113 34.72 5.99 8.98
CA ARG A 113 35.06 4.91 8.05
C ARG A 113 33.83 4.56 7.23
N LEU A 114 33.95 4.66 5.91
CA LEU A 114 32.89 4.32 4.97
C LEU A 114 33.09 2.92 4.42
N GLU A 115 32.04 2.11 4.45
CA GLU A 115 32.00 0.76 3.87
C GLU A 115 30.82 0.67 2.89
N GLU A 116 31.09 0.34 1.64
CA GLU A 116 30.04 0.20 0.62
C GLU A 116 29.15 -1.01 0.91
N ILE A 117 27.84 -0.81 0.81
CA ILE A 117 26.85 -1.90 0.92
C ILE A 117 25.84 -1.83 -0.22
N PRO A 118 25.11 -2.94 -0.49
CA PRO A 118 23.98 -2.91 -1.40
C PRO A 118 22.86 -1.96 -0.93
N GLU A 119 22.20 -1.28 -1.87
CA GLU A 119 21.10 -0.33 -1.60
C GLU A 119 20.00 -0.91 -0.68
N HIS A 120 19.54 -2.12 -0.96
CA HIS A 120 18.50 -2.78 -0.14
C HIS A 120 18.92 -3.02 1.32
N GLN A 121 20.23 -3.11 1.60
CA GLN A 121 20.74 -3.16 2.98
C GLN A 121 20.79 -1.77 3.60
N ALA A 122 21.10 -0.74 2.81
CA ALA A 122 21.13 0.65 3.25
C ALA A 122 19.74 1.13 3.68
N GLU A 123 18.69 0.78 2.93
CA GLU A 123 17.30 1.06 3.31
C GLU A 123 16.91 0.39 4.63
N LYS A 124 17.29 -0.88 4.83
CA LYS A 124 17.07 -1.59 6.10
C LYS A 124 17.80 -0.92 7.28
N LEU A 125 19.04 -0.49 7.06
CA LEU A 125 19.85 0.17 8.09
C LEU A 125 19.33 1.57 8.40
N LEU A 126 18.89 2.33 7.39
CA LEU A 126 18.19 3.59 7.58
C LEU A 126 17.01 3.38 8.51
N PHE A 127 16.13 2.45 8.15
CA PHE A 127 14.93 2.15 8.93
C PHE A 127 15.26 1.75 10.38
N ALA A 128 16.26 0.88 10.57
CA ALA A 128 16.73 0.47 11.89
C ALA A 128 17.30 1.63 12.71
N LEU A 129 18.10 2.51 12.09
CA LEU A 129 18.67 3.70 12.72
C LEU A 129 17.56 4.65 13.17
N ALA A 130 16.61 4.95 12.28
CA ALA A 130 15.50 5.84 12.60
C ALA A 130 14.63 5.29 13.73
N THR A 131 14.26 4.02 13.66
CA THR A 131 13.50 3.33 14.70
C THR A 131 14.22 3.37 16.05
N GLY A 132 15.52 3.05 16.06
CA GLY A 132 16.33 3.03 17.29
C GLY A 132 16.47 4.41 17.93
N VAL A 133 16.76 5.44 17.13
CA VAL A 133 16.90 6.82 17.60
C VAL A 133 15.57 7.35 18.13
N ARG A 134 14.48 7.16 17.39
CA ARG A 134 13.15 7.63 17.80
C ARG A 134 12.73 6.96 19.10
N ARG A 135 12.95 5.64 19.22
CA ARG A 135 12.69 4.91 20.46
C ARG A 135 13.53 5.42 21.64
N ALA A 136 14.81 5.73 21.43
CA ALA A 136 15.69 6.28 22.47
C ALA A 136 15.32 7.70 22.91
N ARG A 137 14.63 8.47 22.06
CA ARG A 137 14.16 9.83 22.36
C ARG A 137 12.80 9.88 23.03
N ARG A 138 12.09 8.75 23.15
CA ARG A 138 10.75 8.71 23.75
C ARG A 138 10.83 9.05 25.24
N THR A 139 9.98 9.99 25.65
CA THR A 139 9.76 10.37 27.06
C THR A 139 8.35 10.09 27.53
N ASP A 140 7.43 9.79 26.61
CA ASP A 140 6.00 9.71 26.88
C ASP A 140 5.58 8.31 27.34
N THR A 141 4.49 8.25 28.12
CA THR A 141 3.87 6.99 28.55
C THR A 141 3.10 6.30 27.43
N VAL A 142 2.61 7.07 26.46
CA VAL A 142 1.91 6.56 25.27
C VAL A 142 2.91 6.43 24.13
N GLU A 143 2.97 5.25 23.53
CA GLU A 143 3.83 5.01 22.38
C GLU A 143 3.03 5.18 21.07
N TYR A 144 3.54 5.96 20.13
CA TYR A 144 2.92 6.09 18.80
C TYR A 144 3.78 5.46 17.71
N PHE A 145 3.09 4.89 16.72
CA PHE A 145 3.67 4.19 15.59
C PHE A 145 2.92 4.53 14.31
N GLY A 146 3.66 4.83 13.25
CA GLY A 146 3.15 4.91 11.88
C GLY A 146 3.34 3.57 11.18
N ILE A 147 2.32 3.07 10.52
CA ILE A 147 2.40 1.89 9.67
C ILE A 147 2.74 2.33 8.26
N LEU A 148 3.79 1.75 7.70
CA LEU A 148 4.21 1.99 6.32
C LEU A 148 3.79 0.81 5.44
N PRO A 149 3.32 1.05 4.21
CA PRO A 149 2.95 -0.01 3.30
C PRO A 149 4.19 -0.78 2.80
N GLY A 150 4.07 -2.10 2.73
CA GLY A 150 5.06 -2.97 2.10
C GLY A 150 6.28 -3.36 2.97
N PRO A 151 7.11 -4.30 2.47
CA PRO A 151 8.18 -4.92 3.25
C PRO A 151 9.48 -4.10 3.35
N PHE A 152 9.68 -3.13 2.45
CA PHE A 152 10.89 -2.29 2.35
C PHE A 152 10.53 -0.80 2.24
N PRO A 153 9.81 -0.23 3.22
CA PRO A 153 9.40 1.14 3.12
C PRO A 153 10.58 2.08 3.32
N ARG A 154 10.55 3.18 2.58
CA ARG A 154 11.44 4.32 2.83
C ARG A 154 10.98 4.98 4.12
N ILE A 155 11.89 5.63 4.84
CA ILE A 155 11.49 6.46 5.98
C ILE A 155 10.93 7.75 5.41
N ASP A 156 9.64 7.73 5.11
CA ASP A 156 8.90 8.90 4.72
C ASP A 156 7.63 8.98 5.57
N LEU A 157 7.51 10.07 6.33
CA LEU A 157 6.33 10.30 7.15
C LEU A 157 5.09 10.50 6.29
N ASP A 158 5.24 10.87 5.02
CA ASP A 158 4.13 11.04 4.08
C ASP A 158 3.60 9.69 3.55
N GLU A 159 4.43 8.64 3.59
CA GLU A 159 4.04 7.27 3.22
C GLU A 159 3.30 6.53 4.35
N VAL A 160 3.26 7.07 5.58
CA VAL A 160 2.50 6.45 6.68
C VAL A 160 1.02 6.39 6.31
N CYS A 161 0.46 5.17 6.27
CA CYS A 161 -0.93 4.94 5.89
C CYS A 161 -1.85 4.70 7.09
N SER A 162 -1.29 4.28 8.23
CA SER A 162 -2.02 4.08 9.49
C SER A 162 -1.26 4.63 10.67
N VAL A 163 -1.98 5.03 11.72
CA VAL A 163 -1.37 5.43 13.00
C VAL A 163 -1.93 4.55 14.10
N VAL A 164 -1.02 3.90 14.83
CA VAL A 164 -1.32 3.06 15.98
C VAL A 164 -0.70 3.69 17.21
N ARG A 165 -1.41 3.69 18.33
CA ARG A 165 -0.87 4.01 19.64
C ARG A 165 -0.90 2.80 20.55
N ARG A 166 0.00 2.77 21.52
CA ARG A 166 0.00 1.83 22.63
C ARG A 166 -0.02 2.61 23.93
N ASP A 167 -1.10 2.45 24.69
CA ASP A 167 -1.28 3.06 26.01
C ASP A 167 -1.53 1.96 27.04
N ASN A 168 -0.71 1.90 28.09
CA ASN A 168 -0.76 0.87 29.14
C ASN A 168 -0.81 -0.58 28.58
N GLY A 169 -0.11 -0.82 27.47
CA GLY A 169 -0.06 -2.12 26.79
C GLY A 169 -1.29 -2.45 25.92
N VAL A 170 -2.30 -1.59 25.89
CA VAL A 170 -3.43 -1.68 24.96
C VAL A 170 -3.05 -0.98 23.67
N GLU A 171 -3.24 -1.68 22.57
CA GLU A 171 -2.96 -1.18 21.23
C GLU A 171 -4.24 -0.69 20.57
N GLU A 172 -4.18 0.48 19.93
CA GLU A 172 -5.33 1.12 19.29
C GLU A 172 -4.92 1.80 17.99
N VAL A 173 -5.73 1.65 16.94
CA VAL A 173 -5.57 2.34 15.66
C VAL A 173 -6.42 3.60 15.60
N TYR A 174 -5.88 4.67 15.03
CA TYR A 174 -6.59 5.92 14.80
C TYR A 174 -7.60 5.75 13.66
N VAL A 175 -8.87 6.09 13.89
CA VAL A 175 -9.94 5.98 12.89
C VAL A 175 -10.31 7.34 12.30
N ARG A 176 -10.67 8.32 13.12
CA ARG A 176 -11.04 9.70 12.73
C ARG A 176 -11.30 10.55 13.96
N ASP A 177 -11.24 11.87 13.87
CA ASP A 177 -11.78 12.82 14.87
C ASP A 177 -11.43 12.47 16.34
N GLY A 178 -10.20 11.99 16.58
CA GLY A 178 -9.75 11.55 17.91
C GLY A 178 -10.30 10.20 18.39
N LEU A 179 -11.09 9.48 17.58
CA LEU A 179 -11.50 8.11 17.82
C LEU A 179 -10.33 7.15 17.59
N TRP A 180 -9.99 6.43 18.65
CA TRP A 180 -9.05 5.32 18.66
C TRP A 180 -9.81 4.03 18.93
N VAL A 181 -9.49 2.97 18.21
CA VAL A 181 -10.17 1.68 18.32
C VAL A 181 -9.13 0.60 18.55
N ARG A 182 -9.44 -0.34 19.46
CA ARG A 182 -8.56 -1.46 19.80
C ARG A 182 -8.06 -2.18 18.55
N SER A 183 -6.76 -2.47 18.50
CA SER A 183 -6.07 -3.09 17.36
C SER A 183 -5.08 -4.17 17.81
N ASP A 184 -4.69 -5.02 16.87
CA ASP A 184 -3.56 -5.97 16.97
C ASP A 184 -2.55 -5.77 15.81
N GLN A 185 -2.64 -4.66 15.06
CA GLN A 185 -1.89 -4.40 13.83
C GLN A 185 -0.35 -4.37 13.99
N LEU A 186 0.20 -4.03 15.16
CA LEU A 186 1.65 -4.07 15.41
C LEU A 186 2.20 -5.49 15.60
N ARG A 187 1.33 -6.50 15.75
CA ARG A 187 1.74 -7.91 15.81
C ARG A 187 1.96 -8.51 14.43
N ASP A 188 1.54 -7.81 13.38
CA ASP A 188 1.76 -8.26 12.02
C ASP A 188 3.19 -7.95 11.57
N ASP A 189 4.01 -9.00 11.44
CA ASP A 189 5.41 -8.92 11.02
C ASP A 189 5.57 -8.41 9.57
N TRP A 190 4.51 -8.41 8.76
CA TRP A 190 4.53 -7.89 7.40
C TRP A 190 4.59 -6.36 7.36
N HIS A 191 4.09 -5.70 8.40
CA HIS A 191 4.06 -4.25 8.51
C HIS A 191 5.29 -3.71 9.26
N ARG A 192 5.94 -2.71 8.66
CA ARG A 192 6.98 -1.95 9.36
C ARG A 192 6.32 -0.84 10.17
N ASN A 193 6.64 -0.80 11.46
CA ASN A 193 6.20 0.26 12.35
C ASN A 193 7.32 1.29 12.58
N LEU A 194 7.02 2.55 12.29
CA LEU A 194 7.90 3.68 12.52
C LEU A 194 7.48 4.40 13.81
N PRO A 195 8.30 4.42 14.87
CA PRO A 195 8.01 5.23 16.05
C PRO A 195 7.74 6.71 15.71
N LEU A 196 6.65 7.28 16.22
CA LEU A 196 6.28 8.69 16.01
C LEU A 196 6.35 9.50 17.29
N SER A 197 6.59 10.81 17.17
CA SER A 197 6.31 11.80 18.22
C SER A 197 4.83 12.21 18.19
N ALA A 198 4.36 12.87 19.25
CA ALA A 198 2.99 13.40 19.29
C ALA A 198 2.72 14.42 18.17
N GLU A 199 3.68 15.31 17.87
CA GLU A 199 3.49 16.30 16.78
C GLU A 199 3.43 15.63 15.40
N GLU A 200 4.16 14.54 15.20
CA GLU A 200 4.09 13.76 13.97
C GLU A 200 2.75 13.04 13.83
N VAL A 201 2.20 12.52 14.93
CA VAL A 201 0.86 11.93 14.95
C VAL A 201 -0.20 12.95 14.56
N GLU A 202 -0.18 14.15 15.12
CA GLU A 202 -1.10 15.22 14.74
C GLU A 202 -1.00 15.55 13.26
N ARG A 203 0.23 15.72 12.74
CA ARG A 203 0.46 16.01 11.32
C ARG A 203 -0.04 14.88 10.42
N ILE A 204 0.25 13.63 10.77
CA ILE A 204 -0.11 12.46 9.96
C ILE A 204 -1.63 12.25 9.99
N THR A 205 -2.24 12.24 11.17
CA THR A 205 -3.69 12.02 11.31
C THR A 205 -4.51 13.10 10.62
N ALA A 206 -4.03 14.35 10.55
CA ALA A 206 -4.67 15.44 9.80
C ALA A 206 -4.63 15.26 8.27
N ARG A 207 -3.67 14.49 7.73
CA ARG A 207 -3.52 14.24 6.28
C ARG A 207 -4.04 12.88 5.82
N LEU A 208 -4.38 11.98 6.74
CA LEU A 208 -4.90 10.65 6.38
C LEU A 208 -6.15 10.81 5.49
N PRO A 209 -6.34 9.92 4.49
CA PRO A 209 -7.49 10.01 3.60
C PRO A 209 -8.79 9.85 4.39
N ARG A 210 -9.86 10.52 3.94
CA ARG A 210 -11.18 10.37 4.55
C ARG A 210 -11.82 9.02 4.25
N SER A 211 -11.49 8.45 3.09
CA SER A 211 -11.91 7.11 2.70
C SER A 211 -10.88 6.08 3.15
N ARG A 212 -11.29 5.13 3.99
CA ARG A 212 -10.41 4.15 4.64
C ARG A 212 -11.12 2.80 4.79
N CYS A 213 -10.35 1.72 4.79
CA CYS A 213 -10.86 0.37 4.95
C CYS A 213 -10.29 -0.26 6.23
N PHE A 214 -11.13 -0.94 6.99
CA PHE A 214 -10.75 -1.63 8.20
C PHE A 214 -11.29 -3.06 8.20
N LEU A 215 -10.51 -3.99 8.76
CA LEU A 215 -10.92 -5.36 9.02
C LEU A 215 -11.26 -5.47 10.50
N LEU A 216 -12.48 -5.90 10.80
CA LEU A 216 -12.88 -6.20 12.17
C LEU A 216 -12.67 -7.67 12.45
N HIS A 217 -11.92 -8.00 13.50
CA HIS A 217 -11.65 -9.35 13.96
C HIS A 217 -12.40 -9.64 15.26
N ASP A 218 -12.98 -10.84 15.39
CA ASP A 218 -13.65 -11.32 16.60
C ASP A 218 -12.97 -12.57 17.21
N GLY A 219 -11.66 -12.71 16.97
CA GLY A 219 -10.84 -13.84 17.40
C GLY A 219 -10.96 -15.10 16.52
N GLN A 220 -11.77 -15.05 15.46
CA GLN A 220 -11.85 -16.12 14.46
C GLN A 220 -10.74 -16.01 13.41
N ALA A 221 -10.49 -17.09 12.68
CA ALA A 221 -9.44 -17.17 11.66
C ALA A 221 -9.64 -16.25 10.44
N TYR A 222 -10.79 -15.60 10.32
CA TYR A 222 -11.12 -14.66 9.26
C TYR A 222 -11.86 -13.47 9.87
N PRO A 223 -11.77 -12.27 9.26
CA PRO A 223 -12.43 -11.09 9.80
C PRO A 223 -13.93 -11.33 9.94
N ARG A 224 -14.51 -10.77 10.99
CA ARG A 224 -15.95 -10.71 11.22
C ARG A 224 -16.63 -9.87 10.13
N ALA A 225 -16.00 -8.77 9.75
CA ALA A 225 -16.52 -7.85 8.76
C ALA A 225 -15.40 -7.01 8.12
N VAL A 226 -15.68 -6.51 6.92
CA VAL A 226 -14.92 -5.44 6.28
C VAL A 226 -15.69 -4.15 6.48
N VAL A 227 -15.02 -3.11 6.95
CA VAL A 227 -15.62 -1.81 7.27
C VAL A 227 -15.02 -0.77 6.33
N HIS A 228 -15.87 -0.14 5.54
CA HIS A 228 -15.50 1.00 4.71
C HIS A 228 -15.97 2.28 5.37
N LEU A 229 -15.07 3.21 5.59
CA LEU A 229 -15.34 4.55 6.08
C LEU A 229 -15.21 5.51 4.91
N ASP A 230 -16.24 6.32 4.63
CA ASP A 230 -16.23 7.35 3.59
C ASP A 230 -16.87 8.65 4.08
N ASP A 231 -16.07 9.71 4.19
CA ASP A 231 -16.48 11.06 4.63
C ASP A 231 -17.43 11.06 5.84
N GLY A 232 -17.13 10.20 6.83
CA GLY A 232 -17.94 10.11 8.04
C GLY A 232 -19.00 8.98 8.03
N THR A 233 -19.31 8.41 6.88
CA THR A 233 -20.26 7.31 6.73
C THR A 233 -19.55 5.98 6.85
N GLU A 234 -20.00 5.13 7.77
CA GLU A 234 -19.48 3.78 7.93
C GLU A 234 -20.41 2.77 7.24
N ARG A 235 -19.85 1.96 6.34
CA ARG A 235 -20.50 0.82 5.68
C ARG A 235 -19.78 -0.45 6.06
N VAL A 236 -20.53 -1.53 6.24
CA VAL A 236 -19.99 -2.81 6.70
C VAL A 236 -20.44 -3.91 5.76
N PHE A 237 -19.50 -4.75 5.34
CA PHE A 237 -19.72 -6.02 4.68
C PHE A 237 -19.46 -7.14 5.67
N GLY A 238 -20.55 -7.73 6.18
CA GLY A 238 -20.51 -8.74 7.23
C GLY A 238 -20.69 -10.17 6.72
N ARG A 239 -21.05 -11.07 7.65
CA ARG A 239 -21.35 -12.49 7.36
C ARG A 239 -22.73 -12.70 6.71
N ASP A 240 -23.55 -11.66 6.67
CA ASP A 240 -24.77 -11.55 5.87
C ASP A 240 -24.48 -11.35 4.38
N LEU A 241 -23.25 -10.96 4.03
CA LEU A 241 -22.76 -10.78 2.65
C LEU A 241 -23.43 -9.62 1.92
N GLU A 242 -23.82 -8.59 2.66
CA GLU A 242 -24.39 -7.36 2.12
C GLU A 242 -23.68 -6.15 2.71
N TRP A 243 -23.56 -5.08 1.91
CA TRP A 243 -23.08 -3.79 2.39
C TRP A 243 -24.21 -3.04 3.08
N THR A 244 -24.09 -2.80 4.38
CA THR A 244 -25.08 -2.07 5.18
C THR A 244 -24.44 -0.88 5.89
N ALA A 245 -25.21 0.19 6.13
CA ALA A 245 -24.75 1.29 6.97
C ALA A 245 -24.65 0.82 8.42
N SER A 246 -23.60 1.23 9.14
CA SER A 246 -23.35 0.77 10.51
C SER A 246 -22.61 1.81 11.35
N GLY A 247 -22.41 1.50 12.63
CA GLY A 247 -21.53 2.22 13.57
C GLY A 247 -20.73 1.23 14.39
N LEU A 248 -20.22 0.19 13.73
CA LEU A 248 -19.56 -0.96 14.30
C LEU A 248 -18.21 -0.60 14.92
N LEU A 249 -17.47 0.36 14.37
CA LEU A 249 -16.17 0.78 14.93
C LEU A 249 -16.33 1.38 16.33
N ALA A 250 -17.39 2.16 16.57
CA ALA A 250 -17.68 2.71 17.89
C ALA A 250 -18.04 1.62 18.92
N LYS A 251 -18.63 0.50 18.47
CA LYS A 251 -19.03 -0.63 19.33
C LYS A 251 -17.87 -1.55 19.69
N VAL A 252 -16.71 -1.44 19.04
CA VAL A 252 -15.55 -2.30 19.34
C VAL A 252 -15.14 -2.18 20.81
N ALA A 253 -15.24 -0.98 21.40
CA ALA A 253 -14.95 -0.74 22.81
C ALA A 253 -15.83 -1.56 23.78
N GLU A 254 -17.03 -1.96 23.35
CA GLU A 254 -17.97 -2.78 24.13
C GLU A 254 -17.61 -4.28 24.08
N HIS A 255 -16.67 -4.68 23.22
CA HIS A 255 -16.31 -6.07 22.96
C HIS A 255 -14.80 -6.31 23.17
N PRO A 256 -14.37 -6.81 24.35
CA PRO A 256 -12.96 -6.91 24.72
C PRO A 256 -12.07 -7.75 23.80
N TYR A 257 -12.67 -8.68 23.04
CA TYR A 257 -11.98 -9.58 22.12
C TYR A 257 -12.03 -9.11 20.66
N TRP A 258 -12.67 -7.96 20.40
CA TRP A 258 -12.74 -7.41 19.06
C TRP A 258 -11.56 -6.48 18.84
N THR A 259 -10.92 -6.64 17.68
CA THR A 259 -9.81 -5.79 17.26
C THR A 259 -10.01 -5.37 15.82
N VAL A 260 -9.43 -4.23 15.47
CA VAL A 260 -9.51 -3.64 14.14
C VAL A 260 -8.11 -3.54 13.55
N GLU A 261 -7.99 -3.87 12.28
CA GLU A 261 -6.78 -3.67 11.48
C GLU A 261 -7.12 -2.74 10.33
N GLU A 262 -6.32 -1.72 10.07
CA GLU A 262 -6.51 -0.93 8.84
C GLU A 262 -5.92 -1.66 7.63
N ALA A 263 -6.76 -1.88 6.63
CA ALA A 263 -6.35 -2.44 5.35
C ALA A 263 -5.96 -1.33 4.36
N ALA A 264 -5.13 -1.68 3.38
CA ALA A 264 -4.80 -0.76 2.30
C ALA A 264 -6.08 -0.36 1.52
N PRO A 265 -6.20 0.90 1.03
CA PRO A 265 -7.42 1.37 0.37
C PRO A 265 -7.86 0.56 -0.85
N ASP A 266 -6.92 -0.07 -1.55
CA ASP A 266 -7.15 -0.86 -2.76
C ASP A 266 -7.47 -2.35 -2.48
N THR A 267 -7.45 -2.79 -1.22
CA THR A 267 -7.69 -4.20 -0.86
C THR A 267 -9.09 -4.47 -0.31
N GLU A 268 -9.93 -3.44 -0.12
CA GLU A 268 -11.30 -3.57 0.43
C GLU A 268 -12.12 -4.64 -0.30
N VAL A 269 -12.22 -4.53 -1.63
CA VAL A 269 -13.00 -5.45 -2.46
C VAL A 269 -12.44 -6.87 -2.34
N THR A 270 -11.12 -7.01 -2.31
CA THR A 270 -10.45 -8.29 -2.12
C THR A 270 -10.81 -8.90 -0.77
N HIS A 271 -10.74 -8.14 0.33
CA HIS A 271 -11.11 -8.64 1.66
C HIS A 271 -12.59 -9.00 1.76
N ALA A 272 -13.49 -8.20 1.19
CA ALA A 272 -14.92 -8.48 1.16
C ALA A 272 -15.20 -9.77 0.37
N PHE A 273 -14.52 -9.96 -0.78
CA PHE A 273 -14.64 -11.17 -1.58
C PHE A 273 -14.13 -12.40 -0.83
N GLN A 274 -12.98 -12.31 -0.17
CA GLN A 274 -12.45 -13.40 0.65
C GLN A 274 -13.38 -13.76 1.82
N LEU A 275 -13.96 -12.75 2.49
CA LEU A 275 -14.97 -12.98 3.52
C LEU A 275 -16.20 -13.71 2.95
N ALA A 276 -16.72 -13.24 1.81
CA ALA A 276 -17.83 -13.90 1.11
C ALA A 276 -17.49 -15.34 0.76
N ARG A 277 -16.31 -15.60 0.21
CA ARG A 277 -15.82 -16.94 -0.12
C ARG A 277 -15.82 -17.84 1.09
N ARG A 278 -15.29 -17.40 2.23
CA ARG A 278 -15.23 -18.21 3.47
C ARG A 278 -16.61 -18.52 4.03
N VAL A 279 -17.49 -17.52 4.13
CA VAL A 279 -18.86 -17.70 4.62
C VAL A 279 -19.63 -18.65 3.71
N ARG A 280 -19.53 -18.48 2.39
CA ARG A 280 -20.19 -19.33 1.40
C ARG A 280 -19.64 -20.75 1.41
N GLN A 281 -18.33 -20.96 1.52
CA GLN A 281 -17.71 -22.28 1.68
C GLN A 281 -18.16 -22.98 2.97
N PHE A 282 -18.31 -22.24 4.07
CA PHE A 282 -18.87 -22.80 5.31
C PHE A 282 -20.32 -23.24 5.10
N LYS A 283 -21.17 -22.39 4.54
CA LYS A 283 -22.58 -22.72 4.24
C LYS A 283 -22.69 -23.89 3.25
N GLN A 284 -21.88 -23.94 2.20
CA GLN A 284 -21.87 -25.04 1.23
C GLN A 284 -21.53 -26.39 1.89
N ARG A 285 -20.57 -26.40 2.82
CA ARG A 285 -20.18 -27.64 3.51
C ARG A 285 -21.18 -28.12 4.54
N HIS A 286 -21.97 -27.23 5.15
CA HIS A 286 -22.70 -27.55 6.39
C HIS A 286 -24.21 -27.26 6.34
N VAL A 287 -24.67 -26.43 5.39
CA VAL A 287 -26.03 -25.90 5.36
C VAL A 287 -26.72 -26.15 4.03
N TRP A 288 -26.05 -25.87 2.91
CA TRP A 288 -26.66 -25.95 1.58
C TRP A 288 -26.66 -27.37 1.02
N GLN A 289 -27.73 -27.69 0.29
CA GLN A 289 -27.84 -28.96 -0.44
C GLN A 289 -27.33 -28.80 -1.87
N GLY A 290 -26.20 -29.43 -2.18
CA GLY A 290 -25.59 -29.37 -3.51
C GLY A 290 -24.32 -28.52 -3.55
N HIS A 291 -23.61 -28.58 -4.66
CA HIS A 291 -22.33 -27.90 -4.86
C HIS A 291 -22.43 -27.05 -6.13
N TYR A 292 -22.94 -25.82 -5.97
CA TYR A 292 -23.03 -24.83 -7.05
C TYR A 292 -21.98 -23.75 -6.86
N HIS A 293 -21.43 -23.26 -7.97
CA HIS A 293 -20.44 -22.18 -8.00
C HIS A 293 -20.86 -21.16 -9.06
N GLY A 294 -20.98 -19.90 -8.66
CA GLY A 294 -21.03 -18.77 -9.59
C GLY A 294 -19.61 -18.42 -10.02
N VAL A 295 -19.42 -18.12 -11.31
CA VAL A 295 -18.14 -17.67 -11.87
C VAL A 295 -18.26 -16.20 -12.27
N PHE A 296 -17.26 -15.41 -11.92
CA PHE A 296 -17.21 -13.95 -12.02
C PHE A 296 -15.92 -13.51 -12.70
N ARG A 297 -15.93 -12.34 -13.35
CA ARG A 297 -14.72 -11.83 -14.03
C ARG A 297 -13.76 -11.12 -13.11
N THR A 298 -14.25 -10.64 -11.97
CA THR A 298 -13.51 -9.81 -11.01
C THR A 298 -14.00 -10.08 -9.59
N PHE A 299 -13.19 -9.75 -8.58
CA PHE A 299 -13.62 -9.78 -7.18
C PHE A 299 -14.86 -8.91 -6.92
N ALA A 300 -14.92 -7.72 -7.55
CA ALA A 300 -16.05 -6.80 -7.39
C ALA A 300 -17.37 -7.41 -7.88
N ASP A 301 -17.34 -8.14 -9.01
CA ASP A 301 -18.52 -8.83 -9.52
C ASP A 301 -18.97 -9.97 -8.59
N GLY A 302 -18.03 -10.65 -7.92
CA GLY A 302 -18.32 -11.68 -6.93
C GLY A 302 -19.12 -11.20 -5.72
N LEU A 303 -19.10 -9.89 -5.41
CA LEU A 303 -19.89 -9.32 -4.32
C LEU A 303 -21.39 -9.18 -4.67
N ASP A 304 -21.76 -9.30 -5.94
CA ASP A 304 -23.15 -9.37 -6.40
C ASP A 304 -23.33 -10.66 -7.22
N VAL A 305 -23.91 -11.68 -6.59
CA VAL A 305 -24.13 -12.99 -7.21
C VAL A 305 -24.86 -12.90 -8.55
N ARG A 306 -25.69 -11.88 -8.80
CA ARG A 306 -26.42 -11.69 -10.06
C ARG A 306 -25.51 -11.37 -11.24
N ARG A 307 -24.26 -10.98 -10.99
CA ARG A 307 -23.24 -10.67 -12.01
C ARG A 307 -22.45 -11.89 -12.47
N ALA A 308 -22.72 -13.08 -11.94
CA ALA A 308 -22.06 -14.29 -12.41
C ALA A 308 -22.29 -14.50 -13.91
N HIS A 309 -21.21 -14.70 -14.67
CA HIS A 309 -21.28 -14.97 -16.11
C HIS A 309 -21.33 -16.46 -16.44
N ALA A 310 -21.11 -17.33 -15.44
CA ALA A 310 -21.37 -18.75 -15.55
C ALA A 310 -21.82 -19.33 -14.21
N LEU A 311 -22.52 -20.46 -14.30
CA LEU A 311 -22.92 -21.30 -13.18
C LEU A 311 -22.37 -22.70 -13.40
N ILE A 312 -21.68 -23.23 -12.39
CA ILE A 312 -21.12 -24.59 -12.37
C ILE A 312 -21.82 -25.39 -11.27
N ARG A 313 -22.02 -26.69 -11.49
CA ARG A 313 -22.32 -27.66 -10.44
C ARG A 313 -21.31 -28.79 -10.42
N GLY A 314 -20.99 -29.31 -9.25
CA GLY A 314 -20.08 -30.45 -9.08
C GLY A 314 -19.35 -30.40 -7.74
N ARG A 315 -19.13 -31.56 -7.12
CA ARG A 315 -18.40 -31.68 -5.85
C ARG A 315 -16.88 -31.74 -6.05
N ASP A 316 -16.45 -32.25 -7.20
CA ASP A 316 -15.05 -32.29 -7.62
C ASP A 316 -14.91 -31.64 -9.00
N SER A 317 -13.73 -31.09 -9.26
CA SER A 317 -13.42 -30.42 -10.54
C SER A 317 -13.30 -31.39 -11.71
N ALA A 318 -13.21 -32.71 -11.46
CA ALA A 318 -13.16 -33.73 -12.49
C ALA A 318 -14.53 -34.04 -13.12
N ARG A 319 -15.62 -33.80 -12.37
CA ARG A 319 -17.01 -34.06 -12.78
C ARG A 319 -17.86 -32.79 -12.76
N ALA A 320 -17.21 -31.63 -12.88
CA ALA A 320 -17.89 -30.35 -12.93
C ALA A 320 -18.70 -30.23 -14.24
N GLU A 321 -19.91 -29.69 -14.12
CA GLU A 321 -20.77 -29.35 -15.26
C GLU A 321 -21.10 -27.87 -15.24
N ARG A 322 -21.03 -27.21 -16.39
CA ARG A 322 -21.45 -25.83 -16.60
C ARG A 322 -22.90 -25.80 -17.08
N TYR A 323 -23.68 -24.85 -16.59
CA TYR A 323 -25.02 -24.61 -17.09
C TYR A 323 -24.96 -24.03 -18.51
N ALA A 324 -25.53 -24.77 -19.48
CA ALA A 324 -25.54 -24.43 -20.91
C ALA A 324 -26.86 -23.78 -21.37
N GLY A 325 -27.74 -23.45 -20.41
CA GLY A 325 -29.05 -22.89 -20.66
C GLY A 325 -30.13 -23.94 -20.93
N ARG A 326 -31.39 -23.53 -20.76
CA ARG A 326 -32.62 -24.30 -20.99
C ARG A 326 -32.64 -25.61 -20.20
N GLY A 327 -32.17 -25.57 -18.96
CA GLY A 327 -32.10 -26.72 -18.06
C GLY A 327 -30.99 -27.73 -18.39
N ARG A 328 -30.11 -27.43 -19.36
CA ARG A 328 -29.02 -28.34 -19.75
C ARG A 328 -27.72 -28.03 -19.02
N TRP A 329 -26.98 -29.09 -18.73
CA TRP A 329 -25.67 -29.07 -18.11
C TRP A 329 -24.69 -29.80 -19.01
N GLU A 330 -23.51 -29.23 -19.19
CA GLU A 330 -22.47 -29.77 -20.05
C GLU A 330 -21.17 -29.93 -19.25
N PRO A 331 -20.40 -31.02 -19.45
CA PRO A 331 -19.11 -31.19 -18.79
C PRO A 331 -18.20 -29.97 -19.00
N THR A 332 -17.48 -29.55 -17.96
CA THR A 332 -16.58 -28.41 -18.04
C THR A 332 -15.28 -28.64 -17.27
N THR A 333 -14.19 -28.04 -17.74
CA THR A 333 -12.91 -27.99 -17.02
C THR A 333 -12.71 -26.66 -16.28
N LEU A 334 -13.68 -25.73 -16.34
CA LEU A 334 -13.54 -24.38 -15.81
C LEU A 334 -13.26 -24.37 -14.30
N LEU A 335 -13.93 -25.23 -13.53
CA LEU A 335 -13.68 -25.34 -12.08
C LEU A 335 -12.24 -25.77 -11.78
N ARG A 336 -11.70 -26.71 -12.57
CA ARG A 336 -10.30 -27.13 -12.45
C ARG A 336 -9.34 -25.98 -12.77
N SER A 337 -9.61 -25.21 -13.82
CA SER A 337 -8.79 -24.05 -14.20
C SER A 337 -8.81 -22.94 -13.14
N LEU A 338 -9.93 -22.77 -12.44
CA LEU A 338 -10.06 -21.84 -11.30
C LEU A 338 -9.24 -22.34 -10.09
N GLU A 339 -9.21 -23.64 -9.83
CA GLU A 339 -8.41 -24.25 -8.75
C GLU A 339 -6.89 -24.18 -9.02
N THR A 340 -6.46 -24.31 -10.28
CA THR A 340 -5.05 -24.28 -10.67
C THR A 340 -4.51 -22.86 -10.95
N ALA A 341 -5.34 -21.83 -10.79
CA ALA A 341 -5.03 -20.44 -11.15
C ALA A 341 -4.65 -20.25 -12.64
N ASP A 342 -5.14 -21.14 -13.52
CA ASP A 342 -4.99 -21.01 -14.98
C ASP A 342 -6.03 -20.05 -15.59
N SER A 343 -6.99 -19.58 -14.79
CA SER A 343 -8.01 -18.62 -15.17
C SER A 343 -7.92 -17.37 -14.29
N SER A 344 -8.16 -16.21 -14.90
CA SER A 344 -8.33 -14.94 -14.19
C SER A 344 -9.76 -14.73 -13.65
N ASP A 345 -10.68 -15.65 -13.95
CA ASP A 345 -12.02 -15.61 -13.39
C ASP A 345 -11.97 -15.99 -11.89
N GLU A 346 -13.01 -15.60 -11.18
CA GLU A 346 -13.18 -15.83 -9.76
C GLU A 346 -14.42 -16.69 -9.49
N ASP A 347 -14.39 -17.49 -8.44
CA ASP A 347 -15.46 -18.43 -8.10
C ASP A 347 -15.99 -18.21 -6.68
N LEU A 348 -17.32 -18.28 -6.52
CA LEU A 348 -17.94 -18.33 -5.20
C LEU A 348 -19.01 -19.42 -5.13
N PRO A 349 -19.07 -20.18 -4.02
CA PRO A 349 -20.17 -21.09 -3.79
C PRO A 349 -21.52 -20.36 -3.80
N ALA A 350 -22.50 -20.94 -4.48
CA ALA A 350 -23.87 -20.45 -4.54
C ALA A 350 -24.81 -21.39 -3.78
N SER A 351 -25.80 -20.81 -3.11
CA SER A 351 -26.93 -21.55 -2.56
C SER A 351 -27.80 -22.14 -3.69
N PRO A 352 -28.66 -23.14 -3.41
CA PRO A 352 -29.62 -23.65 -4.38
C PRO A 352 -30.53 -22.56 -4.96
N GLU A 353 -31.01 -21.64 -4.12
CA GLU A 353 -31.88 -20.54 -4.52
C GLU A 353 -31.15 -19.55 -5.45
N GLU A 354 -29.89 -19.24 -5.14
CA GLU A 354 -29.04 -18.43 -6.03
C GLU A 354 -28.75 -19.15 -7.35
N ALA A 355 -28.52 -20.47 -7.32
CA ALA A 355 -28.31 -21.27 -8.52
C ALA A 355 -29.55 -21.25 -9.42
N GLU A 356 -30.75 -21.42 -8.87
CA GLU A 356 -32.00 -21.29 -9.62
C GLU A 356 -32.18 -19.88 -10.21
N MET A 357 -31.90 -18.85 -9.43
CA MET A 357 -31.93 -17.46 -9.91
C MET A 357 -30.95 -17.27 -11.07
N LEU A 358 -29.73 -17.79 -10.95
CA LEU A 358 -28.70 -17.70 -11.98
C LEU A 358 -29.11 -18.45 -13.26
N MET A 359 -29.71 -19.63 -13.16
CA MET A 359 -30.27 -20.33 -14.32
C MET A 359 -31.27 -19.46 -15.08
N ARG A 360 -32.20 -18.81 -14.35
CA ARG A 360 -33.18 -17.89 -14.95
C ARG A 360 -32.54 -16.66 -15.60
N LEU A 361 -31.43 -16.15 -15.05
CA LEU A 361 -30.70 -15.02 -15.62
C LEU A 361 -29.92 -15.41 -16.87
N LEU A 362 -29.24 -16.56 -16.84
CA LEU A 362 -28.43 -17.08 -17.95
C LEU A 362 -29.27 -17.59 -19.13
N ASP A 363 -30.52 -17.98 -18.88
CA ASP A 363 -31.49 -18.33 -19.93
C ASP A 363 -32.02 -17.11 -20.71
N ARG A 364 -31.84 -15.90 -20.19
CA ARG A 364 -32.26 -14.70 -20.91
C ARG A 364 -31.35 -14.52 -22.13
N PRO A 365 -31.92 -14.26 -23.32
CA PRO A 365 -31.10 -13.94 -24.48
C PRO A 365 -30.23 -12.74 -24.13
N ALA A 366 -28.93 -12.83 -24.41
CA ALA A 366 -28.00 -11.72 -24.20
C ALA A 366 -28.62 -10.47 -24.82
N ARG A 367 -28.94 -9.48 -23.98
CA ARG A 367 -29.43 -8.19 -24.49
C ARG A 367 -28.35 -7.70 -25.46
N LYS A 368 -28.70 -7.56 -26.73
CA LYS A 368 -27.81 -6.96 -27.72
C LYS A 368 -27.47 -5.58 -27.18
N PHE A 369 -26.25 -5.43 -26.65
CA PHE A 369 -25.71 -4.12 -26.34
C PHE A 369 -25.62 -3.40 -27.68
N THR A 370 -26.53 -2.45 -27.88
CA THR A 370 -26.44 -1.53 -29.01
C THR A 370 -25.46 -0.46 -28.52
N PRO A 371 -24.31 -0.29 -29.19
CA PRO A 371 -23.24 0.61 -28.73
C PRO A 371 -23.68 2.07 -28.63
#